data_AF-A0A1B6JZR0-F1
#
_entry.id   AF-A0A1B6JZR0-F1
#
_cell.length_a   1.000
_cell.length_b   1.000
_cell.length_c   1.000
_cell.angle_alpha   90.00
_cell.angle_beta   90.00
_cell.angle_gamma   90.00
#
_symmetry.space_group_name_H-M   'P 1'
#
loop_
_entity.id
_entity.type
_entity.pdbx_description
1 polymer ?
#
loop_
_entity_poly.entity_id
_entity_poly.type
_entity_poly.pdbx_seq_one_letter_code
_entity_poly.pdbx_strand_id
1 'polypeptide(L)'
;MSVTNSVILYGCEIWADALRQKRYRKKVVAVQRRGALRISSAYRTVSEPAVLVIAGVIPIDLLALERKRVYDGNGTVSRATARSHTMDEWQTRWETESRGRWSFRLIGDLRGWTEREHGEGGSNRMGKIPSPECQYGDSDADDALHTFFKCIGHVSPETLIEEMLSSPESWNAVAAFCKRVLRQKRREQL
;
A
#
# COMPACT_ATOMS: atom_id res chain seq x y z
N MET A 1 1.37 10.11 7.75
CA MET A 1 2.30 9.30 8.58
C MET A 1 3.44 10.08 9.24
N SER A 2 3.83 11.25 8.73
CA SER A 2 5.05 11.97 9.15
C SER A 2 5.21 12.12 10.67
N VAL A 3 4.23 12.72 11.36
CA VAL A 3 4.31 12.94 12.83
C VAL A 3 4.46 11.63 13.61
N THR A 4 3.67 10.62 13.28
CA THR A 4 3.73 9.30 13.93
C THR A 4 5.09 8.64 13.74
N ASN A 5 5.66 8.69 12.53
CA ASN A 5 6.99 8.15 12.28
C ASN A 5 8.07 8.90 13.06
N SER A 6 7.99 10.23 13.15
CA SER A 6 8.96 11.01 13.94
C SER A 6 8.95 10.64 15.42
N VAL A 7 7.76 10.45 16.02
CA VAL A 7 7.64 10.02 17.42
C VAL A 7 8.14 8.60 17.62
N ILE A 8 7.73 7.66 16.75
CA ILE A 8 8.12 6.25 16.88
C ILE A 8 9.62 6.07 16.67
N LEU A 9 10.22 6.79 15.73
CA LEU A 9 11.64 6.67 15.36
C LEU A 9 12.56 7.54 16.22
N TYR A 10 12.06 8.11 17.31
CA TYR A 10 12.90 8.85 18.23
C TYR A 10 13.92 7.91 18.90
N GLY A 11 15.21 8.28 18.84
CA GLY A 11 16.32 7.48 19.37
C GLY A 11 16.50 6.12 18.69
N CYS A 12 16.00 5.96 17.46
CA CYS A 12 16.04 4.68 16.74
C CYS A 12 17.46 4.17 16.47
N GLU A 13 18.45 5.04 16.51
CA GLU A 13 19.86 4.71 16.36
C GLU A 13 20.31 3.66 17.40
N ILE A 14 19.71 3.70 18.61
CA ILE A 14 20.01 2.79 19.71
C ILE A 14 19.28 1.44 19.54
N TRP A 15 18.01 1.45 19.13
CA TRP A 15 17.15 0.27 19.16
C TRP A 15 16.78 -0.32 17.79
N ALA A 16 17.22 0.27 16.67
CA ALA A 16 16.88 -0.21 15.32
C ALA A 16 17.24 -1.68 15.10
N ASP A 17 18.37 -2.15 15.63
CA ASP A 17 18.78 -3.55 15.50
C ASP A 17 17.84 -4.53 16.23
N ALA A 18 17.14 -4.08 17.28
CA ALA A 18 16.14 -4.91 17.94
C ALA A 18 14.99 -5.28 16.99
N LEU A 19 14.70 -4.46 15.98
CA LEU A 19 13.66 -4.72 14.98
C LEU A 19 14.02 -5.86 14.01
N ARG A 20 15.27 -6.32 13.98
CA ARG A 20 15.64 -7.56 13.28
C ARG A 20 14.89 -8.76 13.87
N GLN A 21 14.54 -8.69 15.15
CA GLN A 21 13.70 -9.70 15.79
C GLN A 21 12.23 -9.50 15.42
N LYS A 22 11.64 -10.52 14.78
CA LYS A 22 10.24 -10.52 14.32
C LYS A 22 9.24 -10.12 15.42
N ARG A 23 9.49 -10.51 16.67
CA ARG A 23 8.61 -10.21 17.82
C ARG A 23 8.50 -8.69 18.08
N TYR A 24 9.62 -7.97 18.08
CA TYR A 24 9.63 -6.53 18.30
C TYR A 24 9.08 -5.78 17.08
N ARG A 25 9.50 -6.20 15.88
CA ARG A 25 9.00 -5.65 14.62
C ARG A 25 7.48 -5.68 14.53
N LYS A 26 6.85 -6.82 14.88
CA LYS A 26 5.38 -6.98 14.84
C LYS A 26 4.63 -5.91 15.65
N LYS A 27 5.17 -5.50 16.81
CA LYS A 27 4.53 -4.50 17.68
C LYS A 27 4.51 -3.12 17.01
N VAL A 28 5.65 -2.68 16.47
CA VAL A 28 5.78 -1.35 15.87
C VAL A 28 5.01 -1.28 14.54
N VAL A 29 5.10 -2.33 13.73
CA VAL A 29 4.36 -2.45 12.47
C VAL A 29 2.85 -2.41 12.69
N ALA A 30 2.32 -2.94 13.80
CA ALA A 30 0.89 -2.86 14.10
C ALA A 30 0.38 -1.41 14.27
N VAL A 31 1.22 -0.50 14.77
CA VAL A 31 0.91 0.94 14.84
C VAL A 31 0.88 1.53 13.43
N GLN A 32 1.90 1.23 12.63
CA GLN A 32 2.03 1.72 11.26
C GLN A 32 0.87 1.26 10.37
N ARG A 33 0.48 -0.03 10.49
CA ARG A 33 -0.66 -0.63 9.80
C ARG A 33 -1.96 0.12 10.10
N ARG A 34 -2.22 0.51 11.35
CA ARG A 34 -3.43 1.27 11.72
C ARG A 34 -3.48 2.63 11.02
N GLY A 35 -2.33 3.30 10.90
CA GLY A 35 -2.21 4.55 10.13
C GLY A 35 -2.42 4.32 8.64
N ALA A 36 -1.74 3.33 8.05
CA ALA A 36 -1.84 3.00 6.64
C ALA A 36 -3.26 2.60 6.21
N LEU A 37 -4.00 1.85 7.04
CA LEU A 37 -5.41 1.53 6.81
C LEU A 37 -6.29 2.79 6.75
N ARG A 38 -5.96 3.85 7.51
CA ARG A 38 -6.71 5.11 7.47
C ARG A 38 -6.36 5.95 6.25
N ILE A 39 -5.08 5.98 5.87
CA ILE A 39 -4.60 6.73 4.69
C ILE A 39 -5.17 6.14 3.40
N SER A 40 -5.16 4.82 3.29
CA SER A 40 -5.68 4.11 2.12
C SER A 40 -7.18 3.82 2.17
N SER A 41 -7.83 4.03 3.33
CA SER A 41 -9.16 3.48 3.67
C SER A 41 -9.38 2.03 3.27
N ALA A 42 -8.32 1.23 3.28
CA ALA A 42 -8.38 -0.18 2.95
C ALA A 42 -9.15 -0.98 4.02
N TYR A 43 -9.67 -2.15 3.62
CA TYR A 43 -10.34 -3.05 4.54
C TYR A 43 -9.40 -3.54 5.65
N ARG A 44 -9.94 -3.76 6.85
CA ARG A 44 -9.21 -4.32 8.01
C ARG A 44 -8.51 -5.65 7.74
N THR A 45 -8.98 -6.41 6.73
CA THR A 45 -8.44 -7.71 6.33
C THR A 45 -7.29 -7.63 5.33
N VAL A 46 -7.03 -6.48 4.71
CA VAL A 46 -5.90 -6.30 3.78
C VAL A 46 -4.60 -6.64 4.51
N SER A 47 -3.67 -7.37 3.89
CA SER A 47 -2.43 -7.76 4.55
C SER A 47 -1.57 -6.55 4.96
N GLU A 48 -0.69 -6.72 5.93
CA GLU A 48 0.18 -5.64 6.41
C GLU A 48 1.13 -5.11 5.33
N PRO A 49 1.84 -5.95 4.58
CA PRO A 49 2.71 -5.48 3.50
C PRO A 49 1.91 -4.73 2.43
N ALA A 50 0.76 -5.27 2.02
CA ALA A 50 -0.06 -4.65 0.98
C ALA A 50 -0.59 -3.28 1.40
N VAL A 51 -1.07 -3.10 2.63
CA VAL A 51 -1.62 -1.81 3.05
C VAL A 51 -0.53 -0.73 3.16
N LEU A 52 0.69 -1.10 3.53
CA LEU A 52 1.83 -0.18 3.54
C LEU A 52 2.19 0.27 2.12
N VAL A 53 2.22 -0.66 1.17
CA VAL A 53 2.46 -0.35 -0.26
C VAL A 53 1.35 0.54 -0.82
N ILE A 54 0.08 0.18 -0.63
CA ILE A 54 -1.06 0.98 -1.10
C ILE A 54 -0.99 2.40 -0.52
N ALA A 55 -0.64 2.54 0.76
CA ALA A 55 -0.52 3.83 1.41
C ALA A 55 0.77 4.60 1.05
N GLY A 56 1.70 4.00 0.29
CA GLY A 56 3.01 4.61 -0.03
C GLY A 56 3.90 4.80 1.20
N VAL A 57 3.76 3.95 2.22
CA VAL A 57 4.45 4.10 3.50
C VAL A 57 5.56 3.05 3.62
N ILE A 58 6.82 3.50 3.64
CA ILE A 58 7.99 2.64 3.88
C ILE A 58 7.85 1.95 5.26
N PRO A 59 8.05 0.62 5.38
CA PRO A 59 8.03 -0.10 6.64
C PRO A 59 8.92 0.54 7.71
N ILE A 60 8.37 0.67 8.92
CA ILE A 60 8.98 1.44 10.01
C ILE A 60 10.35 0.90 10.43
N ASP A 61 10.57 -0.40 10.31
CA ASP A 61 11.85 -1.00 10.65
C ASP A 61 12.94 -0.70 9.62
N LEU A 62 12.57 -0.58 8.34
CA LEU A 62 13.49 -0.10 7.31
C LEU A 62 13.82 1.37 7.52
N LEU A 63 12.85 2.20 7.91
CA LEU A 63 13.09 3.60 8.27
C LEU A 63 14.00 3.75 9.50
N ALA A 64 13.88 2.87 10.49
CA ALA A 64 14.76 2.87 11.65
C ALA A 64 16.21 2.50 11.26
N LEU A 65 16.38 1.48 10.41
CA LEU A 65 17.68 1.09 9.89
C LEU A 65 18.28 2.17 8.97
N GLU A 66 17.47 2.87 8.17
CA GLU A 66 17.89 4.02 7.37
C GLU A 66 18.53 5.11 8.24
N ARG A 67 17.82 5.54 9.30
CA ARG A 67 18.32 6.57 10.22
C ARG A 67 19.58 6.13 10.95
N LYS A 68 19.62 4.88 11.39
CA LYS A 68 20.82 4.30 12.01
C LYS A 68 22.02 4.31 11.05
N ARG A 69 21.86 3.91 9.79
CA ARG A 69 22.94 3.94 8.78
C ARG A 69 23.50 5.36 8.58
N VAL A 70 22.63 6.37 8.55
CA VAL A 70 23.05 7.78 8.43
C VAL A 70 23.82 8.23 9.68
N TYR A 71 23.36 7.82 10.87
CA TYR A 71 24.01 8.15 12.14
C TYR A 71 25.39 7.49 12.27
N ASP A 72 25.46 6.16 12.09
CA ASP A 72 26.69 5.38 12.18
C ASP A 72 27.70 5.76 11.10
N GLY A 73 27.22 6.18 9.93
CA GLY A 73 28.04 6.65 8.82
C GLY A 73 28.75 7.98 9.08
N ASN A 74 28.44 8.69 10.16
CA ASN A 74 29.10 9.94 10.59
C ASN A 74 29.38 10.96 9.46
N GLY A 75 28.42 11.13 8.54
CA GLY A 75 28.53 12.03 7.38
C GLY A 75 29.10 11.41 6.10
N THR A 76 29.67 10.20 6.14
CA THR A 76 30.12 9.45 4.95
C THR A 76 28.94 8.94 4.12
N VAL A 77 27.84 8.55 4.77
CA VAL A 77 26.63 8.06 4.09
C VAL A 77 25.63 9.20 3.94
N SER A 78 25.35 9.59 2.69
CA SER A 78 24.33 10.58 2.41
C SER A 78 22.93 10.03 2.72
N ARG A 79 21.99 10.92 3.10
CA ARG A 79 20.58 10.54 3.29
C ARG A 79 19.96 9.95 2.03
N ALA A 80 20.36 10.45 0.84
CA ALA A 80 19.89 9.94 -0.43
C ALA A 80 20.36 8.51 -0.68
N THR A 81 21.62 8.20 -0.38
CA THR A 81 22.18 6.85 -0.48
C THR A 81 21.47 5.89 0.48
N ALA A 82 21.27 6.30 1.73
CA ALA A 82 20.56 5.50 2.72
C ALA A 82 19.09 5.25 2.33
N ARG A 83 18.41 6.26 1.76
CA ARG A 83 17.05 6.13 1.22
C ARG A 83 17.02 5.18 0.04
N SER A 84 17.97 5.26 -0.90
CA SER A 84 18.01 4.34 -2.04
C SER A 84 18.13 2.88 -1.57
N HIS A 85 19.10 2.59 -0.70
CA HIS A 85 19.25 1.25 -0.13
C HIS A 85 17.97 0.78 0.57
N THR A 86 17.27 1.68 1.27
CA THR A 86 16.02 1.37 1.96
C THR A 86 14.89 1.04 0.98
N MET A 87 14.80 1.75 -0.14
CA MET A 87 13.85 1.46 -1.21
C MET A 87 14.15 0.12 -1.88
N ASP A 88 15.42 -0.21 -2.12
CA ASP A 88 15.82 -1.49 -2.73
C ASP A 88 15.50 -2.68 -1.80
N GLU A 89 15.75 -2.52 -0.50
CA GLU A 89 15.39 -3.51 0.51
C GLU A 89 13.87 -3.68 0.63
N TRP A 90 13.11 -2.58 0.50
CA TRP A 90 11.66 -2.63 0.49
C TRP A 90 11.11 -3.33 -0.76
N GLN A 91 11.66 -3.04 -1.94
CA GLN A 91 11.32 -3.68 -3.21
C GLN A 91 11.58 -5.19 -3.14
N THR A 92 12.77 -5.61 -2.69
CA THR A 92 13.12 -7.02 -2.51
C THR A 92 12.16 -7.73 -1.55
N ARG A 93 11.81 -7.07 -0.43
CA ARG A 93 10.83 -7.59 0.53
C ARG A 93 9.44 -7.71 -0.08
N TRP A 94 9.08 -6.83 -1.00
CA TRP A 94 7.78 -6.85 -1.65
C TRP A 94 7.66 -7.98 -2.68
N GLU A 95 8.71 -8.20 -3.47
CA GLU A 95 8.79 -9.28 -4.46
C GLU A 95 8.73 -10.68 -3.82
N THR A 96 9.36 -10.83 -2.66
CA THR A 96 9.46 -12.09 -1.93
C THR A 96 8.28 -12.37 -0.99
N GLU A 97 7.43 -11.38 -0.73
CA GLU A 97 6.29 -11.54 0.18
C GLU A 97 5.13 -12.28 -0.50
N SER A 98 4.59 -13.25 0.22
CA SER A 98 3.46 -14.07 -0.24
C SER A 98 2.11 -13.41 0.06
N ARG A 99 2.04 -12.51 1.04
CA ARG A 99 0.82 -11.83 1.43
C ARG A 99 0.62 -10.57 0.59
N GLY A 100 -0.50 -10.49 -0.11
CA GLY A 100 -0.81 -9.31 -0.94
C GLY A 100 -0.34 -9.42 -2.39
N ARG A 101 -0.11 -10.63 -2.91
CA ARG A 101 0.26 -10.87 -4.32
C ARG A 101 -0.67 -10.19 -5.32
N TRP A 102 -1.94 -10.05 -4.97
CA TRP A 102 -2.87 -9.29 -5.81
C TRP A 102 -2.47 -7.80 -5.89
N SER A 103 -2.15 -7.18 -4.77
CA SER A 103 -1.62 -5.80 -4.75
C SER A 103 -0.26 -5.71 -5.43
N PHE A 104 0.57 -6.76 -5.38
CA PHE A 104 1.86 -6.82 -6.10
C PHE A 104 1.66 -6.84 -7.63
N ARG A 105 0.66 -7.57 -8.12
CA ARG A 105 0.32 -7.60 -9.55
C ARG A 105 -0.04 -6.22 -10.08
N LEU A 106 -0.69 -5.39 -9.26
CA LEU A 106 -1.03 -4.01 -9.61
C LEU A 106 0.17 -3.07 -9.38
N ILE A 107 0.72 -3.08 -8.18
CA ILE A 107 1.78 -2.19 -7.74
C ILE A 107 3.06 -3.02 -7.59
N GLY A 108 3.74 -3.25 -8.70
CA GLY A 108 5.00 -4.01 -8.73
C GLY A 108 6.21 -3.13 -8.40
N ASP A 109 6.30 -1.96 -9.03
CA ASP A 109 7.36 -0.98 -8.79
C ASP A 109 6.96 -0.01 -7.66
N LEU A 110 7.69 -0.09 -6.54
CA LEU A 110 7.46 0.77 -5.40
C LEU A 110 7.96 2.19 -5.63
N ARG A 111 9.04 2.40 -6.39
CA ARG A 111 9.62 3.74 -6.57
C ARG A 111 8.69 4.62 -7.39
N GLY A 112 8.28 4.15 -8.57
CA GLY A 112 7.29 4.84 -9.40
C GLY A 112 5.97 5.05 -8.66
N TRP A 113 5.55 4.10 -7.83
CA TRP A 113 4.35 4.28 -7.01
C TRP A 113 4.51 5.34 -5.92
N THR A 114 5.63 5.39 -5.19
CA THR A 114 5.83 6.35 -4.10
C THR A 114 6.18 7.76 -4.55
N GLU A 115 6.76 7.90 -5.74
CA GLU A 115 7.21 9.17 -6.31
C GLU A 115 6.17 9.81 -7.24
N ARG A 116 4.98 9.22 -7.36
CA ARG A 116 3.89 9.71 -8.20
C ARG A 116 3.48 11.15 -7.86
N GLU A 117 3.24 11.97 -8.90
CA GLU A 117 2.88 13.40 -8.75
C GLU A 117 1.39 13.61 -8.40
N HIS A 118 0.53 12.65 -8.72
CA HIS A 118 -0.92 12.72 -8.51
C HIS A 118 -1.46 11.49 -7.76
N GLY A 119 -2.68 11.62 -7.22
CA GLY A 119 -3.33 10.52 -6.49
C GLY A 119 -3.12 10.52 -4.97
N GLU A 120 -2.67 11.63 -4.38
CA GLU A 120 -2.79 11.88 -2.93
C GLU A 120 -4.25 12.19 -2.56
N GLY A 121 -5.13 11.21 -2.74
CA GLY A 121 -6.53 11.30 -2.39
C GLY A 121 -6.96 10.01 -1.75
N GLY A 122 -7.07 10.01 -0.41
CA GLY A 122 -7.54 8.85 0.35
C GLY A 122 -8.80 8.28 -0.29
N SER A 123 -8.75 6.99 -0.64
CA SER A 123 -9.97 6.24 -0.95
C SER A 123 -10.93 6.41 0.23
N ASN A 124 -12.23 6.49 0.02
CA ASN A 124 -13.18 6.62 1.14
C ASN A 124 -13.41 5.25 1.80
N ARG A 125 -13.68 5.23 3.10
CA ARG A 125 -14.04 3.99 3.85
C ARG A 125 -15.21 3.27 3.19
N MET A 126 -15.03 1.99 2.91
CA MET A 126 -16.04 1.12 2.31
C MET A 126 -16.34 -0.07 3.23
N GLY A 127 -17.62 -0.41 3.34
CA GLY A 127 -18.09 -1.63 4.01
C GLY A 127 -17.96 -2.85 3.10
N LYS A 128 -17.79 -4.03 3.68
CA LYS A 128 -17.87 -5.31 2.95
C LYS A 128 -19.30 -5.82 2.95
N ILE A 129 -19.67 -6.48 1.86
CA ILE A 129 -20.90 -7.27 1.73
C ILE A 129 -20.65 -8.62 2.43
N PRO A 130 -21.63 -9.18 3.17
CA PRO A 130 -21.48 -10.49 3.82
C PRO A 130 -21.61 -11.69 2.87
N SER A 131 -22.23 -11.52 1.69
CA SER A 131 -22.35 -12.60 0.70
C SER A 131 -21.06 -12.75 -0.13
N PRO A 132 -20.56 -13.97 -0.35
CA PRO A 132 -19.43 -14.25 -1.25
C PRO A 132 -19.85 -14.31 -2.73
N GLU A 133 -21.14 -14.38 -3.05
CA GLU A 133 -21.63 -14.60 -4.41
C GLU A 133 -21.66 -13.30 -5.23
N CYS A 134 -21.24 -13.38 -6.50
CA CYS A 134 -21.38 -12.27 -7.42
C CYS A 134 -22.85 -12.06 -7.79
N GLN A 135 -23.39 -10.88 -7.51
CA GLN A 135 -24.76 -10.48 -7.87
C GLN A 135 -25.03 -10.46 -9.38
N TYR A 136 -24.00 -10.52 -10.23
CA TYR A 136 -24.12 -10.60 -11.69
C TYR A 136 -24.06 -12.05 -12.22
N GLY A 137 -23.95 -13.05 -11.35
CA GLY A 137 -24.15 -14.46 -11.70
C GLY A 137 -22.96 -15.21 -12.32
N ASP A 138 -21.79 -14.57 -12.46
CA ASP A 138 -20.66 -15.13 -13.24
C ASP A 138 -19.51 -15.73 -12.39
N SER A 139 -19.61 -15.76 -11.06
CA SER A 139 -18.55 -16.28 -10.17
C SER A 139 -19.03 -16.55 -8.73
N ASP A 140 -18.50 -17.61 -8.12
CA ASP A 140 -18.67 -17.98 -6.71
C ASP A 140 -17.94 -17.05 -5.72
N ALA A 141 -17.17 -16.08 -6.23
CA ALA A 141 -16.42 -15.10 -5.44
C ALA A 141 -16.56 -13.67 -6.00
N ASP A 142 -17.28 -12.80 -5.27
CA ASP A 142 -17.38 -11.37 -5.51
C ASP A 142 -16.21 -10.60 -4.89
N ASP A 143 -15.00 -10.86 -5.38
CA ASP A 143 -13.83 -10.10 -4.99
C ASP A 143 -13.60 -8.87 -5.90
N ALA A 144 -12.69 -7.98 -5.48
CA ALA A 144 -12.39 -6.78 -6.24
C ALA A 144 -11.82 -7.11 -7.63
N LEU A 145 -11.16 -8.25 -7.81
CA LEU A 145 -10.62 -8.67 -9.10
C LEU A 145 -11.77 -9.02 -10.06
N HIS A 146 -12.71 -9.84 -9.62
CA HIS A 146 -13.89 -10.21 -10.39
C HIS A 146 -14.74 -8.98 -10.74
N THR A 147 -14.99 -8.10 -9.77
CA THR A 147 -15.77 -6.87 -9.98
C THR A 147 -15.13 -5.96 -11.04
N PHE A 148 -13.83 -5.71 -10.92
CA PHE A 148 -13.14 -4.70 -11.75
C PHE A 148 -12.74 -5.20 -13.12
N PHE A 149 -12.44 -6.50 -13.28
CA PHE A 149 -11.80 -7.01 -14.49
C PHE A 149 -12.60 -8.07 -15.24
N LYS A 150 -13.67 -8.59 -14.62
CA LYS A 150 -14.52 -9.63 -15.23
C LYS A 150 -15.98 -9.20 -15.38
N CYS A 151 -16.55 -8.49 -14.40
CA CYS A 151 -17.96 -8.09 -14.46
C CYS A 151 -18.21 -6.71 -15.07
N ILE A 152 -17.50 -5.67 -14.63
CA ILE A 152 -17.90 -4.28 -14.96
C ILE A 152 -16.81 -3.50 -15.70
N GLY A 153 -15.53 -3.82 -15.50
CA GLY A 153 -14.42 -3.15 -16.19
C GLY A 153 -13.74 -4.07 -17.18
N HIS A 154 -13.69 -3.66 -18.45
CA HIS A 154 -12.85 -4.27 -19.48
C HIS A 154 -11.44 -3.65 -19.48
N VAL A 155 -10.84 -3.47 -18.31
CA VAL A 155 -9.47 -2.96 -18.20
C VAL A 155 -8.54 -4.12 -17.87
N SER A 156 -7.34 -4.18 -18.44
CA SER A 156 -6.37 -5.21 -18.05
C SER A 156 -5.72 -4.83 -16.71
N PRO A 157 -5.59 -5.76 -15.74
CA PRO A 157 -4.86 -5.53 -14.50
C PRO A 157 -3.42 -5.05 -14.72
N GLU A 158 -2.80 -5.48 -15.82
CA GLU A 158 -1.40 -5.23 -16.15
C GLU A 158 -1.17 -3.77 -16.57
N THR A 159 -2.10 -3.18 -17.33
CA THR A 159 -1.95 -1.81 -17.85
C THR A 159 -2.58 -0.74 -16.98
N LEU A 160 -3.44 -1.13 -16.04
CA LEU A 160 -4.24 -0.20 -15.24
C LEU A 160 -3.37 0.80 -14.47
N ILE A 161 -2.31 0.36 -13.80
CA ILE A 161 -1.47 1.26 -13.00
C ILE A 161 -0.62 2.17 -13.89
N GLU A 162 -0.08 1.66 -14.99
CA GLU A 162 0.66 2.48 -15.96
C GLU A 162 -0.22 3.59 -16.55
N GLU A 163 -1.46 3.25 -16.93
CA GLU A 163 -2.44 4.21 -17.43
C GLU A 163 -2.85 5.22 -16.35
N MET A 164 -3.07 4.77 -15.11
CA MET A 164 -3.36 5.66 -13.97
C MET A 164 -2.20 6.63 -13.67
N LEU A 165 -0.95 6.19 -13.82
CA LEU A 165 0.22 7.02 -13.55
C LEU A 165 0.57 7.95 -14.74
N SER A 166 0.04 7.70 -15.94
CA SER A 166 0.33 8.50 -17.14
C SER A 166 -0.17 9.94 -17.09
N SER A 167 -1.34 10.20 -16.48
CA SER A 167 -1.88 11.55 -16.35
C SER A 167 -2.89 11.69 -15.20
N PRO A 168 -3.08 12.90 -14.65
CA PRO A 168 -4.13 13.18 -13.67
C PRO A 168 -5.54 12.90 -14.20
N GLU A 169 -5.80 13.13 -15.49
CA GLU A 169 -7.09 12.87 -16.13
C GLU A 169 -7.40 11.37 -16.14
N SER A 170 -6.43 10.54 -16.54
CA SER A 170 -6.55 9.08 -16.52
C SER A 170 -6.77 8.55 -15.11
N TRP A 171 -6.02 9.07 -14.13
CA TRP A 171 -6.24 8.76 -12.71
C TRP A 171 -7.67 9.08 -12.26
N ASN A 172 -8.15 10.28 -12.58
CA ASN A 172 -9.48 10.73 -12.20
C ASN A 172 -10.59 9.91 -12.89
N ALA A 173 -10.39 9.53 -14.15
CA ALA A 173 -11.31 8.68 -14.89
C ALA A 173 -11.47 7.31 -14.23
N VAL A 174 -10.35 6.65 -13.89
CA VAL A 174 -10.36 5.36 -13.19
C VAL A 174 -10.96 5.52 -11.79
N ALA A 175 -10.59 6.54 -11.03
CA ALA A 175 -11.15 6.80 -9.71
C ALA A 175 -12.67 7.05 -9.76
N ALA A 176 -13.16 7.76 -10.77
CA ALA A 176 -14.59 8.00 -11.00
C ALA A 176 -15.32 6.71 -11.39
N PHE A 177 -14.71 5.87 -12.23
CA PHE A 177 -15.21 4.54 -12.57
C PHE A 177 -15.33 3.67 -11.31
N CYS A 178 -14.26 3.54 -10.51
CA CYS A 178 -14.27 2.84 -9.23
C CYS A 178 -15.41 3.32 -8.32
N LYS A 179 -15.53 4.65 -8.13
CA LYS A 179 -16.60 5.23 -7.29
C LYS A 179 -17.99 4.88 -7.82
N ARG A 180 -18.19 4.83 -9.14
CA ARG A 180 -19.47 4.50 -9.77
C ARG A 180 -19.84 3.04 -9.56
N VAL A 181 -18.92 2.12 -9.84
CA VAL A 181 -19.06 0.67 -9.60
C VAL A 181 -19.42 0.41 -8.14
N LEU A 182 -18.69 1.02 -7.22
CA LEU A 182 -18.92 0.86 -5.78
C LEU A 182 -20.26 1.45 -5.31
N ARG A 183 -20.71 2.56 -5.90
CA ARG A 183 -22.05 3.14 -5.64
C ARG A 183 -23.17 2.31 -6.23
N GLN A 184 -22.96 1.67 -7.37
CA GLN A 184 -23.93 0.79 -8.01
C GLN A 184 -24.15 -0.46 -7.15
N LYS A 185 -23.06 -1.13 -6.77
CA LYS A 185 -23.13 -2.27 -5.82
C LYS A 185 -23.82 -1.92 -4.51
N ARG A 186 -23.60 -0.72 -3.96
CA ARG A 186 -24.28 -0.28 -2.74
C ARG A 186 -25.79 -0.04 -2.93
N ARG A 187 -26.22 0.41 -4.12
CA ARG A 187 -27.63 0.73 -4.41
C ARG A 187 -28.46 -0.51 -4.74
N GLU A 188 -27.87 -1.49 -5.40
CA GLU A 188 -28.50 -2.77 -5.76
C GLU A 188 -28.65 -3.73 -4.55
N GLN A 189 -28.39 -3.24 -3.33
CA GLN A 189 -28.45 -3.96 -2.05
C GLN A 189 -29.52 -3.44 -1.08
N LEU A 190 -30.31 -2.43 -1.50
CA LEU A 190 -31.53 -1.96 -0.83
C LEU A 190 -32.74 -2.44 -1.62
#